data_AF-A0A7C7NES0-F1
#
_entry.id   AF-A0A7C7NES0-F1
#
_cell.length_a   1.000
_cell.length_b   1.000
_cell.length_c   1.000
_cell.angle_alpha   90.00
_cell.angle_beta   90.00
_cell.angle_gamma   90.00
#
_symmetry.space_group_name_H-M   'P 1'
#
loop_
_entity.id
_entity.type
_entity.pdbx_description
1 polymer ?
#
loop_
_entity_poly.entity_id
_entity_poly.type
_entity_poly.pdbx_seq_one_letter_code
_entity_poly.pdbx_strand_id
1 'polypeptide(L)'
;MIVFAILFVIIDLARMRSGFVKKIFNKLFNFMMREHEIGGRFTGATWVLIISVPIIYFFPKEIAVLSLVYMSLGDIAAAIIGQSFGKTKIGKKTLEGSIGCLTVCAVAALIINNVPLLVSMSGAVMATIFEALPINIDDNILIPIGAGTTMVVVSSFIV
;
A
#
# COMPACT_ATOMS: atom_id res chain seq x y z
N MET A 1 5.91 -15.73 -2.46
CA MET A 1 4.82 -14.77 -2.69
C MET A 1 3.65 -15.36 -3.45
N ILE A 2 3.86 -15.96 -4.64
CA ILE A 2 2.75 -16.51 -5.46
C ILE A 2 1.86 -17.50 -4.69
N VAL A 3 2.45 -18.46 -3.97
CA VAL A 3 1.68 -19.43 -3.16
C VAL A 3 0.80 -18.72 -2.12
N PHE A 4 1.33 -17.73 -1.41
CA PHE A 4 0.56 -16.94 -0.44
C PHE A 4 -0.55 -16.13 -1.10
N ALA A 5 -0.29 -15.51 -2.26
CA ALA A 5 -1.32 -14.77 -3.01
C ALA A 5 -2.48 -15.70 -3.42
N ILE A 6 -2.18 -16.90 -3.94
CA ILE A 6 -3.19 -17.89 -4.30
C ILE A 6 -3.98 -18.33 -3.06
N LEU A 7 -3.30 -18.62 -1.95
CA LEU A 7 -3.96 -19.01 -0.71
C LEU A 7 -4.92 -17.93 -0.19
N PHE A 8 -4.50 -16.67 -0.17
CA PHE A 8 -5.35 -15.56 0.29
C PHE A 8 -6.54 -15.33 -0.62
N VAL A 9 -6.35 -15.42 -1.94
CA VAL A 9 -7.45 -15.37 -2.91
C VAL A 9 -8.45 -16.49 -2.64
N ILE A 10 -7.99 -17.72 -2.44
CA ILE A 10 -8.86 -18.87 -2.12
C ILE A 10 -9.62 -18.63 -0.82
N ILE A 11 -8.95 -18.15 0.24
CA ILE A 11 -9.57 -17.86 1.53
C ILE A 11 -10.65 -16.78 1.38
N ASP A 12 -10.36 -15.69 0.66
CA ASP A 12 -11.32 -14.62 0.45
C ASP A 12 -12.52 -15.07 -0.41
N LEU A 13 -12.29 -15.88 -1.45
CA LEU A 13 -13.37 -16.46 -2.23
C LEU A 13 -14.24 -17.42 -1.40
N ALA A 14 -13.62 -18.23 -0.54
CA ALA A 14 -14.33 -19.12 0.37
C ALA A 14 -15.15 -18.32 1.39
N ARG A 15 -14.61 -17.23 1.93
CA ARG A 15 -15.31 -16.29 2.81
C ARG A 15 -16.53 -15.66 2.13
N MET A 16 -16.42 -15.30 0.85
CA MET A 16 -17.52 -14.71 0.09
C MET A 16 -18.63 -15.72 -0.25
N ARG A 17 -18.27 -16.99 -0.48
CA ARG A 17 -19.21 -18.03 -0.90
C ARG A 17 -19.83 -18.83 0.25
N SER A 18 -19.15 -18.96 1.38
CA SER A 18 -19.58 -19.80 2.50
C SER A 18 -19.91 -18.98 3.74
N GLY A 19 -21.15 -19.08 4.20
CA GLY A 19 -21.60 -18.44 5.45
C GLY A 19 -20.84 -18.94 6.68
N PHE A 20 -20.39 -20.20 6.68
CA PHE A 20 -19.57 -20.75 7.77
C PHE A 20 -18.18 -20.10 7.82
N VAL A 21 -17.49 -20.03 6.68
CA VAL A 21 -16.18 -19.38 6.57
C VAL A 21 -16.31 -17.89 6.90
N LYS A 22 -17.35 -17.21 6.39
CA LYS A 22 -17.65 -15.81 6.75
C LYS A 22 -17.82 -15.62 8.25
N LYS A 23 -18.53 -16.52 8.94
CA LYS A 23 -18.75 -16.42 10.39
C LYS A 23 -17.45 -16.57 11.18
N ILE A 24 -16.59 -17.53 10.80
CA ILE A 24 -15.27 -17.70 11.41
C ILE A 24 -14.41 -16.46 11.15
N PHE A 25 -14.35 -16.03 9.89
CA PHE A 25 -13.55 -14.88 9.48
C PHE A 25 -13.97 -13.62 10.21
N ASN A 26 -15.27 -13.34 10.31
CA ASN A 26 -15.79 -12.19 11.04
C ASN A 26 -15.47 -12.29 12.55
N LYS A 27 -15.57 -13.47 13.15
CA LYS A 27 -15.22 -13.63 14.57
C LYS A 27 -13.76 -13.27 14.85
N LEU A 28 -12.86 -13.56 13.91
CA LEU A 28 -11.43 -13.34 14.07
C LEU A 28 -10.96 -11.95 13.61
N PHE A 29 -11.48 -11.44 12.49
CA PHE A 29 -10.90 -10.30 11.77
C PHE A 29 -11.84 -9.11 11.59
N ASN A 30 -13.09 -9.15 12.09
CA ASN A 30 -14.04 -8.06 11.88
C ASN A 30 -13.59 -6.72 12.47
N PHE A 31 -12.72 -6.72 13.48
CA PHE A 31 -12.19 -5.48 14.07
C PHE A 31 -11.25 -4.70 13.13
N MET A 32 -10.70 -5.36 12.10
CA MET A 32 -9.76 -4.77 11.14
C MET A 32 -10.38 -4.55 9.75
N MET A 33 -11.48 -5.23 9.44
CA MET A 33 -12.08 -5.17 8.11
C MET A 33 -12.79 -3.85 7.85
N ARG A 34 -12.65 -3.35 6.61
CA ARG A 34 -13.39 -2.20 6.11
C ARG A 34 -14.80 -2.63 5.68
N GLU A 35 -15.78 -1.73 5.72
CA GLU A 35 -17.19 -2.05 5.42
C GLU A 35 -17.40 -2.73 4.06
N HIS A 36 -16.67 -2.27 3.04
CA HIS A 36 -16.77 -2.83 1.69
C HIS A 36 -16.16 -4.24 1.57
N GLU A 37 -15.21 -4.60 2.44
CA GLU A 37 -14.64 -5.95 2.51
C GLU A 37 -15.64 -6.92 3.16
N ILE A 38 -16.35 -6.46 4.19
CA ILE A 38 -17.45 -7.21 4.83
C ILE A 38 -18.60 -7.46 3.83
N GLY A 39 -18.82 -6.50 2.93
CA GLY A 39 -19.77 -6.57 1.82
C GLY A 39 -19.39 -7.53 0.68
N GLY A 40 -18.23 -8.20 0.75
CA GLY A 40 -17.83 -9.22 -0.21
C GLY A 40 -16.78 -8.79 -1.23
N ARG A 41 -16.02 -7.71 -0.97
CA ARG A 41 -14.78 -7.40 -1.73
C ARG A 41 -13.56 -8.07 -1.12
N PHE A 42 -12.52 -8.28 -1.92
CA PHE A 42 -11.22 -8.76 -1.42
C PHE A 42 -10.70 -7.86 -0.32
N THR A 43 -10.05 -8.46 0.66
CA THR A 43 -9.39 -7.73 1.75
C THR A 43 -8.15 -6.99 1.25
N GLY A 44 -7.76 -5.93 1.95
CA GLY A 44 -6.50 -5.23 1.71
C GLY A 44 -5.30 -6.19 1.73
N ALA A 45 -5.28 -7.17 2.62
CA ALA A 45 -4.20 -8.17 2.68
C ALA A 45 -4.11 -9.02 1.39
N THR A 46 -5.26 -9.42 0.84
CA THR A 46 -5.30 -10.12 -0.46
C THR A 46 -4.79 -9.22 -1.58
N TRP A 47 -5.18 -7.95 -1.60
CA TRP A 47 -4.67 -6.97 -2.58
C TRP A 47 -3.15 -6.77 -2.48
N VAL A 48 -2.62 -6.62 -1.26
CA VAL A 48 -1.17 -6.52 -1.00
C VAL A 48 -0.43 -7.72 -1.59
N LEU A 49 -0.93 -8.95 -1.38
CA LEU A 49 -0.26 -10.14 -1.90
C LEU A 49 -0.37 -10.26 -3.42
N ILE A 50 -1.53 -9.94 -3.99
CA ILE A 50 -1.73 -9.92 -5.44
C ILE A 50 -0.73 -8.96 -6.08
N ILE A 51 -0.64 -7.72 -5.57
CA ILE A 51 0.19 -6.69 -6.20
C ILE A 51 1.68 -6.86 -5.89
N SER A 52 2.05 -7.45 -4.76
CA SER A 52 3.45 -7.75 -4.47
C SER A 52 4.09 -8.68 -5.50
N VAL A 53 3.32 -9.58 -6.13
CA VAL A 53 3.84 -10.52 -7.15
C VAL A 53 4.44 -9.78 -8.36
N PRO A 54 3.68 -8.95 -9.12
CA PRO A 54 4.25 -8.21 -10.24
C PRO A 54 5.31 -7.20 -9.79
N ILE A 55 5.16 -6.54 -8.64
CA ILE A 55 6.17 -5.59 -8.13
C ILE A 55 7.53 -6.28 -7.94
N ILE A 56 7.55 -7.44 -7.28
CA ILE A 56 8.79 -8.22 -7.04
C ILE A 56 9.32 -8.84 -8.34
N TYR A 57 8.44 -9.18 -9.28
CA TYR A 57 8.85 -9.80 -10.55
C TYR A 57 9.45 -8.81 -11.54
N PHE A 58 8.88 -7.60 -11.65
CA PHE A 58 9.26 -6.62 -12.67
C PHE A 58 10.26 -5.57 -12.21
N PHE A 59 10.33 -5.24 -10.91
CA PHE A 59 11.22 -4.18 -10.43
C PHE A 59 12.54 -4.74 -9.87
N PRO A 60 13.63 -3.96 -9.94
CA PRO A 60 14.86 -4.27 -9.21
C PRO A 60 14.57 -4.49 -7.73
N LYS A 61 15.25 -5.46 -7.13
CA LYS A 61 14.97 -5.95 -5.76
C LYS A 61 14.87 -4.80 -4.76
N GLU A 62 15.78 -3.84 -4.81
CA GLU A 62 15.90 -2.72 -3.89
C GLU A 62 14.70 -1.76 -4.04
N ILE A 63 14.28 -1.50 -5.28
CA ILE A 63 13.12 -0.66 -5.61
C ILE A 63 11.81 -1.38 -5.23
N ALA A 64 11.71 -2.68 -5.52
CA ALA A 64 10.55 -3.49 -5.16
C ALA A 64 10.32 -3.47 -3.64
N VAL A 65 11.38 -3.73 -2.86
CA VAL A 65 11.32 -3.69 -1.39
C VAL A 65 10.91 -2.30 -0.92
N LEU A 66 11.56 -1.25 -1.41
CA LEU A 66 11.31 0.11 -0.94
C LEU A 66 9.89 0.59 -1.28
N SER A 67 9.37 0.27 -2.47
CA SER A 67 8.00 0.61 -2.87
C SER A 67 6.93 -0.08 -2.01
N LEU A 68 7.15 -1.35 -1.63
CA LEU A 68 6.28 -2.09 -0.72
C LEU A 68 6.38 -1.56 0.73
N VAL A 69 7.54 -1.07 1.15
CA VAL A 69 7.72 -0.39 2.43
C VAL A 69 6.96 0.95 2.44
N TYR A 70 7.01 1.73 1.37
CA TYR A 70 6.23 2.97 1.27
C TYR A 70 4.73 2.72 1.31
N MET A 71 4.25 1.70 0.60
CA MET A 71 2.85 1.26 0.70
C MET A 71 2.48 0.92 2.14
N SER A 72 3.25 0.08 2.82
CA SER A 72 2.88 -0.42 4.14
C SER A 72 3.03 0.62 5.25
N LEU A 73 4.19 1.28 5.35
CA LEU A 73 4.44 2.25 6.41
C LEU A 73 3.82 3.62 6.12
N GLY A 74 3.87 4.06 4.86
CA GLY A 74 3.32 5.35 4.45
C GLY A 74 1.80 5.41 4.59
N ASP A 75 1.08 4.38 4.15
CA ASP A 75 -0.39 4.32 4.26
C ASP A 75 -0.85 4.28 5.73
N ILE A 76 -0.17 3.47 6.56
CA ILE A 76 -0.44 3.42 8.01
C ILE A 76 -0.21 4.79 8.65
N ALA A 77 0.90 5.46 8.31
CA ALA A 77 1.21 6.79 8.84
C ALA A 77 0.16 7.83 8.42
N ALA A 78 -0.26 7.81 7.15
CA ALA A 78 -1.32 8.69 6.67
C ALA A 78 -2.64 8.43 7.38
N ALA A 79 -3.02 7.17 7.58
CA ALA A 79 -4.23 6.82 8.30
C ALA A 79 -4.21 7.30 9.76
N ILE A 80 -3.11 7.04 10.50
CA ILE A 80 -2.97 7.42 11.91
C ILE A 80 -2.96 8.94 12.05
N ILE A 81 -2.11 9.63 11.30
CA ILE A 81 -1.96 11.08 11.42
C ILE A 81 -3.20 11.79 10.88
N GLY A 82 -3.77 11.31 9.79
CA GLY A 82 -4.96 11.87 9.19
C GLY A 82 -6.21 11.73 10.07
N GLN A 83 -6.37 10.61 10.78
CA GLN A 83 -7.47 10.43 11.74
C GLN A 83 -7.24 11.23 13.04
N SER A 84 -5.99 11.33 13.50
CA SER A 84 -5.68 11.98 14.79
C SER A 84 -5.62 13.51 14.71
N PHE A 85 -5.08 14.04 13.61
CA PHE A 85 -4.75 15.47 13.47
C PHE A 85 -5.30 16.11 12.19
N GLY A 86 -5.97 15.34 11.33
CA GLY A 86 -6.40 15.83 10.02
C GLY A 86 -7.46 16.92 10.09
N LYS A 87 -7.10 18.12 9.66
CA LYS A 87 -7.99 19.30 9.60
C LYS A 87 -8.26 19.70 8.15
N THR A 88 -7.22 19.68 7.31
CA THR A 88 -7.32 20.10 5.91
C THR A 88 -7.69 18.92 5.02
N LYS A 89 -8.91 18.91 4.48
CA LYS A 89 -9.42 17.80 3.66
C LYS A 89 -8.95 17.86 2.21
N ILE A 90 -8.57 16.70 1.68
CA ILE A 90 -8.31 16.43 0.25
C ILE A 90 -9.23 15.28 -0.16
N GLY A 91 -10.42 15.61 -0.67
CA GLY A 91 -11.47 14.62 -0.90
C GLY A 91 -11.87 13.91 0.40
N LYS A 92 -11.63 12.58 0.47
CA LYS A 92 -11.87 11.77 1.68
C LYS A 92 -10.66 11.68 2.63
N LYS A 93 -9.50 12.17 2.19
CA LYS A 93 -8.22 12.11 2.90
C LYS A 93 -7.86 13.48 3.47
N THR A 94 -6.69 13.61 4.10
CA THR A 94 -6.25 14.85 4.75
C THR A 94 -4.82 15.20 4.38
N LEU A 95 -4.53 16.49 4.27
CA LEU A 95 -3.18 16.97 3.99
C LEU A 95 -2.19 16.53 5.08
N GLU A 96 -2.62 16.54 6.35
CA GLU A 96 -1.80 16.10 7.47
C GLU A 96 -1.47 14.60 7.38
N GLY A 97 -2.40 13.78 6.90
CA GLY A 97 -2.14 12.37 6.60
C GLY A 97 -1.07 12.22 5.52
N SER A 98 -1.18 12.97 4.43
CA SER A 98 -0.19 12.93 3.34
C SER A 98 1.20 13.42 3.78
N ILE A 99 1.29 14.43 4.67
CA ILE A 99 2.56 14.84 5.30
C ILE A 99 3.13 13.69 6.15
N GLY A 100 2.27 12.96 6.86
CA GLY A 100 2.62 11.73 7.58
C GLY A 100 3.20 10.64 6.68
N CYS A 101 2.54 10.37 5.55
CA CYS A 101 3.04 9.42 4.55
C CYS A 101 4.41 9.86 4.01
N LEU A 102 4.56 11.12 3.59
CA LEU A 102 5.81 11.64 3.04
C LEU A 102 6.97 11.55 4.04
N THR A 103 6.72 11.95 5.29
CA THR A 103 7.75 11.92 6.34
C THR A 103 8.21 10.49 6.62
N VAL A 104 7.29 9.54 6.77
CA VAL A 104 7.65 8.14 7.02
C VAL A 104 8.33 7.50 5.81
N CYS A 105 7.87 7.78 4.57
CA CYS A 105 8.53 7.28 3.37
C CYS A 105 9.95 7.86 3.23
N ALA A 106 10.14 9.16 3.48
CA ALA A 106 11.47 9.79 3.44
C ALA A 106 12.41 9.21 4.51
N VAL A 107 11.92 8.99 5.73
CA VAL A 107 12.71 8.33 6.78
C VAL A 107 13.07 6.90 6.38
N ALA A 108 12.13 6.14 5.82
CA ALA A 108 12.40 4.79 5.32
C ALA A 108 13.46 4.80 4.20
N ALA A 109 13.41 5.79 3.30
CA ALA A 109 14.40 5.99 2.24
C ALA A 109 15.81 6.16 2.82
N LEU A 110 15.95 7.02 3.85
CA LEU A 110 17.21 7.32 4.49
C LEU A 110 17.76 6.15 5.34
N ILE A 111 16.88 5.38 5.98
CA ILE A 111 17.28 4.23 6.80
C ILE A 111 17.72 3.06 5.91
N ILE A 112 16.95 2.74 4.86
CA ILE A 112 17.24 1.59 3.99
C ILE A 112 18.45 1.89 3.11
N ASN A 113 18.55 3.10 2.56
CA ASN A 113 19.70 3.63 1.83
C ASN A 113 20.36 2.69 0.78
N ASN A 114 19.57 1.79 0.18
CA ASN A 114 20.04 0.84 -0.84
C ASN A 114 19.77 1.33 -2.27
N VAL A 115 19.09 2.46 -2.41
CA VAL A 115 18.72 3.10 -3.67
C VAL A 115 19.20 4.55 -3.60
N PRO A 116 19.78 5.13 -4.68
CA PRO A 116 20.25 6.51 -4.66
C PRO A 116 19.20 7.47 -4.10
N LEU A 117 19.63 8.42 -3.26
CA LEU A 117 18.71 9.29 -2.51
C LEU A 117 17.69 10.01 -3.40
N LEU A 118 18.13 10.51 -4.56
CA LEU A 118 17.23 11.18 -5.50
C LEU A 118 16.13 10.23 -6.02
N VAL A 119 16.48 8.98 -6.32
CA VAL A 119 15.55 7.95 -6.78
C VAL A 119 14.58 7.60 -5.64
N SER A 120 15.08 7.27 -4.45
CA SER A 120 14.22 6.86 -3.33
C SER A 120 13.27 7.98 -2.88
N MET A 121 13.71 9.24 -2.87
CA MET A 121 12.88 10.40 -2.58
C MET A 121 11.82 10.66 -3.66
N SER A 122 12.15 10.43 -4.94
CA SER A 122 11.14 10.51 -6.01
C SER A 122 10.00 9.50 -5.81
N GLY A 123 10.34 8.29 -5.36
CA GLY A 123 9.37 7.26 -4.98
C GLY A 123 8.53 7.67 -3.78
N ALA A 124 9.12 8.29 -2.75
CA ALA A 124 8.41 8.76 -1.56
C ALA A 124 7.39 9.84 -1.91
N VAL A 125 7.77 10.81 -2.76
CA VAL A 125 6.85 11.83 -3.28
C VAL A 125 5.72 11.19 -4.06
N MET A 126 6.02 10.24 -4.95
CA MET A 126 4.98 9.57 -5.73
C MET A 126 4.03 8.73 -4.87
N ALA A 127 4.55 8.05 -3.84
CA ALA A 127 3.74 7.33 -2.86
C ALA A 127 2.75 8.28 -2.17
N THR A 128 3.21 9.46 -1.73
CA THR A 128 2.34 10.47 -1.12
C THR A 128 1.31 11.04 -2.09
N ILE A 129 1.68 11.24 -3.37
CA ILE A 129 0.72 11.70 -4.39
C ILE A 129 -0.39 10.66 -4.55
N PHE A 130 -0.05 9.38 -4.75
CA PHE A 130 -1.05 8.33 -4.90
C PHE A 130 -1.87 8.10 -3.64
N GLU A 131 -1.26 8.26 -2.47
CA GLU A 131 -2.00 8.29 -1.21
C GLU A 131 -3.00 9.45 -1.22
N ALA A 132 -2.62 10.69 -1.53
CA ALA A 132 -3.52 11.83 -1.46
C ALA A 132 -4.63 11.84 -2.53
N LEU A 133 -4.45 11.12 -3.65
CA LEU A 133 -5.36 11.15 -4.78
C LEU A 133 -6.72 10.52 -4.44
N PRO A 134 -7.85 11.19 -4.73
CA PRO A 134 -9.19 10.67 -4.45
C PRO A 134 -9.65 9.67 -5.54
N ILE A 135 -8.84 8.65 -5.82
CA ILE A 135 -9.13 7.62 -6.83
C ILE A 135 -9.78 6.42 -6.14
N ASN A 136 -10.79 5.82 -6.77
CA ASN A 136 -11.47 4.62 -6.26
C ASN A 136 -10.71 3.31 -6.57
N ILE A 137 -9.39 3.31 -6.38
CA ILE A 137 -8.53 2.11 -6.46
C ILE A 137 -7.84 1.96 -5.10
N ASP A 138 -7.61 0.72 -4.66
CA ASP A 138 -7.01 0.46 -3.36
C ASP A 138 -5.58 1.02 -3.29
N ASP A 139 -5.26 1.71 -2.18
CA ASP A 139 -3.93 2.30 -1.93
C ASP A 139 -2.83 1.23 -1.92
N ASN A 140 -3.16 0.00 -1.49
CA ASN A 140 -2.25 -1.13 -1.55
C ASN A 140 -1.83 -1.48 -2.98
N ILE A 141 -2.60 -1.07 -3.99
CA ILE A 141 -2.26 -1.24 -5.41
C ILE A 141 -1.54 0.00 -5.94
N LEU A 142 -2.12 1.18 -5.72
CA LEU A 142 -1.65 2.43 -6.33
C LEU A 142 -0.25 2.82 -5.85
N ILE A 143 -0.02 2.77 -4.53
CA ILE A 143 1.23 3.26 -3.93
C ILE A 143 2.46 2.47 -4.43
N PRO A 144 2.52 1.12 -4.33
CA PRO A 144 3.73 0.41 -4.71
C PRO A 144 3.96 0.43 -6.22
N ILE A 145 2.90 0.39 -7.05
CA ILE A 145 3.05 0.56 -8.52
C ILE A 145 3.61 1.94 -8.82
N GLY A 146 3.00 2.99 -8.27
CA GLY A 146 3.36 4.37 -8.53
C GLY A 146 4.79 4.68 -8.10
N ALA A 147 5.10 4.43 -6.84
CA ALA A 147 6.42 4.67 -6.28
C ALA A 147 7.50 3.83 -6.97
N GLY A 148 7.25 2.53 -7.18
CA GLY A 148 8.19 1.64 -7.84
C GLY A 148 8.46 2.04 -9.30
N THR A 149 7.41 2.36 -10.06
CA THR A 149 7.55 2.81 -11.46
C THR A 149 8.34 4.11 -11.54
N THR A 150 8.03 5.10 -10.70
CA THR A 150 8.77 6.37 -10.65
C THR A 150 10.24 6.13 -10.31
N MET A 151 10.53 5.28 -9.33
CA MET A 151 11.91 4.93 -8.98
C MET A 151 12.65 4.25 -10.14
N VAL A 152 12.02 3.30 -10.83
CA VAL A 152 12.63 2.65 -12.01
C VAL A 152 12.96 3.68 -13.09
N VAL A 153 11.99 4.54 -13.44
CA VAL A 153 12.18 5.56 -14.47
C VAL A 153 13.29 6.53 -14.08
N VAL A 154 13.29 7.07 -12.85
CA VAL A 154 14.32 8.01 -12.40
C VAL A 154 15.69 7.34 -12.33
N SER A 155 15.75 6.06 -11.91
CA SER A 155 17.01 5.32 -11.86
C SER A 155 17.67 5.15 -13.23
N SER A 156 16.86 5.03 -14.30
CA SER A 156 17.36 4.88 -15.68
C SER A 156 18.02 6.13 -16.27
N PHE A 157 17.91 7.29 -15.61
CA PHE A 157 18.60 8.52 -16.01
C PHE A 157 19.89 8.78 -15.21
N ILE A 158 20.13 8.01 -14.15
CA ILE A 158 21.24 8.22 -13.19
C ILE A 158 22.31 7.12 -13.34
N VAL A 159 21.90 5.93 -13.79
CA VAL A 159 22.77 4.76 -14.08
C VAL A 159 22.81 4.54 -15.58
#